data_AF-A0A529JVP8-F1
#
_entry.id   AF-A0A529JVP8-F1
#
_cell.length_a   1.000
_cell.length_b   1.000
_cell.length_c   1.000
_cell.angle_alpha   90.00
_cell.angle_beta   90.00
_cell.angle_gamma   90.00
#
_symmetry.space_group_name_H-M   'P 1'
#
loop_
_entity.id
_entity.type
_entity.pdbx_description
1 polymer ?
#
loop_
_entity_poly.entity_id
_entity_poly.type
_entity_poly.pdbx_seq_one_letter_code
_entity_poly.pdbx_strand_id
1 'polypeptide(L)'
;HDIAVAQEGMTMPGEAHVRTLLDFARQWDRARPLVVHCYAGISRSTASAYIIAAALAPKRCEVELAETLRALSPTATPNPRLIAVADALLDRNGRMTGAIQAIGRGADAFEGTPFELKIDG
;
A
#
# COMPACT_ATOMS: atom_id res chain seq x y z
N HIS A 1 -0.64 -17.70 0.63
CA HIS A 1 0.83 -17.79 0.75
C HIS A 1 1.38 -16.38 0.66
N ASP A 2 1.68 -15.74 1.80
CA ASP A 2 2.28 -14.40 1.88
C ASP A 2 3.73 -14.62 2.34
N ILE A 3 4.63 -14.82 1.38
CA ILE A 3 6.05 -15.05 1.67
C ILE A 3 6.69 -13.66 1.88
N ALA A 4 7.09 -13.37 3.12
CA ALA A 4 7.79 -12.14 3.49
C ALA A 4 9.32 -12.23 3.28
N VAL A 5 9.86 -13.42 3.00
CA VAL A 5 11.30 -13.71 3.02
C VAL A 5 11.87 -13.86 1.60
N ALA A 6 13.02 -13.23 1.34
CA ALA A 6 13.70 -13.25 0.05
C ALA A 6 14.48 -14.56 -0.17
N GLN A 7 14.68 -14.94 -1.45
CA GLN A 7 15.71 -15.90 -1.88
C GLN A 7 16.81 -15.13 -2.64
N GLU A 8 18.08 -15.45 -2.36
CA GLU A 8 19.27 -14.78 -2.91
C GLU A 8 19.43 -14.99 -4.43
N GLY A 9 19.87 -13.95 -5.15
CA GLY A 9 20.28 -14.02 -6.56
C GLY A 9 19.27 -13.51 -7.60
N MET A 10 18.09 -13.07 -7.17
CA MET A 10 17.08 -12.43 -8.04
C MET A 10 16.77 -11.02 -7.54
N THR A 11 16.39 -10.10 -8.42
CA THR A 11 15.86 -8.77 -8.05
C THR A 11 14.91 -8.95 -6.86
N MET A 12 15.17 -8.24 -5.74
CA MET A 12 14.45 -8.49 -4.49
C MET A 12 12.95 -8.63 -4.75
N PRO A 13 12.32 -9.78 -4.43
CA PRO A 13 10.90 -9.98 -4.71
C PRO A 13 10.13 -8.85 -4.02
N GLY A 14 9.48 -8.00 -4.82
CA GLY A 14 8.81 -6.79 -4.34
C GLY A 14 9.19 -5.51 -5.09
N GLU A 15 10.47 -5.25 -5.40
CA GLU A 15 10.85 -3.95 -5.98
C GLU A 15 10.36 -3.75 -7.41
N ALA A 16 10.60 -4.73 -8.28
CA ALA A 16 10.08 -4.67 -9.65
C ALA A 16 8.55 -4.51 -9.65
N HIS A 17 7.84 -5.21 -8.76
CA HIS A 17 6.38 -5.08 -8.63
C HIS A 17 5.96 -3.69 -8.16
N VAL A 18 6.64 -3.10 -7.17
CA VAL A 18 6.32 -1.75 -6.70
C VAL A 18 6.63 -0.70 -7.77
N ARG A 19 7.73 -0.84 -8.53
CA ARG A 19 8.00 0.05 -9.67
C ARG A 19 6.88 -0.02 -10.71
N THR A 20 6.48 -1.22 -11.13
CA THR A 20 5.35 -1.40 -12.06
C THR A 20 4.05 -0.82 -11.51
N LEU A 21 3.77 -0.99 -10.21
CA LEU A 21 2.61 -0.40 -9.55
C LEU A 21 2.64 1.13 -9.61
N LEU A 22 3.79 1.74 -9.31
CA LEU A 22 3.97 3.20 -9.34
C LEU A 22 3.85 3.76 -10.76
N ASP A 23 4.44 3.08 -11.75
CA ASP A 23 4.35 3.48 -13.15
C ASP A 23 2.90 3.40 -13.65
N PHE A 24 2.19 2.31 -13.31
CA PHE A 24 0.76 2.17 -13.60
C PHE A 24 -0.07 3.28 -12.94
N ALA A 25 0.17 3.56 -11.65
CA ALA A 25 -0.55 4.59 -10.91
C ALA A 25 -0.36 5.98 -11.54
N ARG A 26 0.87 6.32 -11.95
CA ARG A 26 1.18 7.62 -12.58
C ARG A 26 0.55 7.79 -13.97
N GLN A 27 0.31 6.69 -14.67
CA GLN A 27 -0.35 6.69 -15.99
C GLN A 27 -1.88 6.73 -15.89
N TRP A 28 -2.45 6.45 -14.71
CA TRP A 28 -3.88 6.49 -14.51
C TRP A 28 -4.40 7.94 -14.57
N ASP A 29 -5.18 8.22 -15.62
CA ASP A 29 -5.78 9.53 -15.91
C ASP A 29 -6.91 9.93 -14.94
N ARG A 30 -7.31 9.02 -14.04
CA ARG A 30 -8.38 9.19 -13.05
C ARG A 30 -9.76 9.47 -13.67
N ALA A 31 -9.97 9.17 -14.95
CA ALA A 31 -11.28 9.31 -15.60
C ALA A 31 -12.31 8.26 -15.12
N ARG A 32 -11.82 7.14 -14.57
CA ARG A 32 -12.63 6.08 -13.94
C ARG A 32 -11.95 5.57 -12.67
N PRO A 33 -12.69 5.04 -11.68
CA PRO A 33 -12.11 4.42 -10.49
C PRO A 33 -11.15 3.28 -10.81
N LEU A 34 -10.11 3.13 -9.98
CA LEU A 34 -9.13 2.05 -10.04
C LEU A 34 -9.42 1.04 -8.93
N VAL A 35 -9.49 -0.25 -9.30
CA VAL A 35 -9.74 -1.34 -8.36
C VAL A 35 -8.44 -2.06 -8.03
N VAL A 36 -8.18 -2.21 -6.74
CA VAL A 36 -7.05 -3.00 -6.22
C VAL A 36 -7.61 -4.14 -5.38
N HIS A 37 -7.25 -5.38 -5.71
CA HIS A 37 -7.67 -6.53 -4.92
C HIS A 37 -6.51 -7.51 -4.69
N CYS A 38 -6.65 -8.32 -3.65
CA CYS A 38 -5.83 -9.50 -3.43
C CYS A 38 -6.75 -10.61 -2.92
N TYR A 39 -6.21 -11.78 -2.58
CA TYR A 39 -7.05 -12.92 -2.18
C TYR A 39 -7.94 -12.60 -0.97
N ALA A 40 -7.37 -12.07 0.12
CA ALA A 40 -8.11 -11.79 1.35
C ALA A 40 -8.46 -10.31 1.53
N GLY A 41 -8.08 -9.42 0.62
CA GLY A 41 -8.32 -7.98 0.79
C GLY A 41 -7.58 -7.31 1.98
N ILE A 42 -6.67 -8.01 2.67
CA ILE A 42 -6.09 -7.56 3.95
C ILE A 42 -4.68 -6.96 3.83
N SER A 43 -3.78 -7.58 3.04
CA SER A 43 -2.33 -7.31 3.09
C SER A 43 -1.75 -6.62 1.85
N ARG A 44 -1.71 -7.30 0.70
CA ARG A 44 -1.10 -6.75 -0.53
C ARG A 44 -1.95 -5.67 -1.18
N SER A 45 -3.28 -5.82 -1.18
CA SER A 45 -4.18 -4.83 -1.78
C SER A 45 -4.20 -3.53 -0.99
N THR A 46 -4.25 -3.61 0.34
CA THR A 46 -4.23 -2.43 1.23
C THR A 46 -2.88 -1.73 1.19
N ALA A 47 -1.77 -2.47 1.12
CA ALA A 47 -0.45 -1.89 0.85
C ALA A 47 -0.42 -1.18 -0.50
N SER A 48 -0.92 -1.82 -1.55
CA SER A 48 -0.93 -1.21 -2.89
C SER A 48 -1.80 0.04 -2.95
N ALA A 49 -2.97 0.04 -2.30
CA ALA A 49 -3.84 1.22 -2.19
C ALA A 49 -3.15 2.38 -1.48
N TYR A 50 -2.46 2.11 -0.37
CA TYR A 50 -1.68 3.11 0.37
C TYR A 50 -0.51 3.66 -0.46
N ILE A 51 0.23 2.79 -1.16
CA ILE A 51 1.35 3.18 -2.03
C ILE A 51 0.86 4.07 -3.17
N ILE A 52 -0.23 3.69 -3.83
CA ILE A 52 -0.85 4.49 -4.89
C ILE A 52 -1.26 5.86 -4.34
N ALA A 53 -1.90 5.92 -3.17
CA ALA A 53 -2.31 7.17 -2.56
C ALA A 53 -1.12 8.09 -2.25
N ALA A 54 -0.06 7.56 -1.65
CA ALA A 54 1.17 8.30 -1.34
C ALA A 54 1.92 8.78 -2.59
N ALA A 55 1.83 8.02 -3.69
CA ALA A 55 2.44 8.39 -4.97
C ALA A 55 1.66 9.50 -5.69
N LEU A 56 0.33 9.46 -5.64
CA LEU A 56 -0.55 10.39 -6.35
C LEU A 56 -0.84 11.68 -5.59
N ALA A 57 -0.74 11.66 -4.25
CA ALA A 57 -0.94 12.83 -3.40
C ALA A 57 0.35 13.17 -2.64
N PRO A 58 1.40 13.67 -3.33
CA PRO A 58 2.74 13.72 -2.76
C PRO A 58 2.88 14.59 -1.51
N LYS A 59 2.00 15.59 -1.36
CA LYS A 59 1.95 16.54 -0.25
C LYS A 59 1.19 16.03 0.99
N ARG A 60 0.44 14.93 0.88
CA ARG A 60 -0.31 14.38 2.02
C ARG A 60 0.63 13.69 3.01
N CYS A 61 0.22 13.73 4.28
CA CYS A 61 0.95 13.10 5.37
C CYS A 61 0.77 11.58 5.30
N GLU A 62 1.86 10.84 5.45
CA GLU A 62 1.88 9.38 5.41
C GLU A 62 1.07 8.75 6.55
N VAL A 63 1.06 9.38 7.73
CA VAL A 63 0.29 8.94 8.91
C VAL A 63 -1.20 9.10 8.67
N GLU A 64 -1.62 10.25 8.16
CA GLU A 64 -3.02 10.54 7.85
C GLU A 64 -3.57 9.57 6.81
N LEU A 65 -2.79 9.25 5.77
CA LEU A 65 -3.16 8.22 4.78
C LEU A 65 -3.32 6.83 5.41
N ALA A 66 -2.50 6.48 6.39
CA ALA A 66 -2.53 5.18 7.06
C ALA A 66 -3.76 5.07 7.97
N GLU A 67 -4.07 6.15 8.70
CA GLU A 67 -5.27 6.26 9.54
C GLU A 67 -6.55 6.20 8.70
N THR A 68 -6.58 6.94 7.59
CA THR A 68 -7.69 6.89 6.63
C THR A 68 -7.89 5.48 6.08
N LEU A 69 -6.80 4.79 5.69
CA LEU A 69 -6.87 3.40 5.24
C LEU A 69 -7.47 2.48 6.32
N ARG A 70 -7.02 2.60 7.58
CA ARG A 70 -7.53 1.82 8.72
C ARG A 70 -9.00 2.11 8.98
N ALA A 71 -9.42 3.37 8.91
CA ALA A 71 -10.81 3.76 9.13
C ALA A 71 -11.75 3.17 8.06
N LEU A 72 -11.30 3.15 6.81
CA LEU A 72 -12.04 2.57 5.68
C LEU A 72 -12.01 1.04 5.67
N SER A 73 -10.93 0.45 6.20
CA SER A 73 -10.73 -1.00 6.27
C SER A 73 -10.17 -1.40 7.64
N PRO A 74 -11.06 -1.73 8.61
CA PRO A 74 -10.64 -2.14 9.95
C PRO A 74 -9.72 -3.37 9.94
N THR A 75 -9.76 -4.19 8.91
CA THR A 75 -8.95 -5.41 8.75
C THR A 75 -7.61 -5.18 8.07
N ALA A 76 -7.36 -4.00 7.50
CA ALA A 76 -6.14 -3.71 6.75
C ALA A 76 -4.87 -4.07 7.56
N THR A 77 -4.00 -4.91 7.02
CA THR A 77 -2.69 -5.20 7.61
C THR A 77 -1.68 -5.12 6.49
N PRO A 78 -1.31 -3.89 6.05
CA PRO A 78 -0.53 -3.70 4.84
C PRO A 78 0.79 -4.46 4.86
N ASN A 79 1.14 -5.09 3.75
CA ASN A 79 2.37 -5.86 3.62
C ASN A 79 3.61 -4.98 3.88
N PRO A 80 4.38 -5.19 4.97
CA PRO A 80 5.45 -4.30 5.38
C PRO A 80 6.61 -4.24 4.37
N ARG A 81 6.83 -5.33 3.61
CA ARG A 81 7.88 -5.39 2.59
C ARG A 81 7.56 -4.47 1.40
N LEU A 82 6.31 -4.46 0.93
CA LEU A 82 5.89 -3.55 -0.13
C LEU A 82 5.98 -2.09 0.32
N ILE A 83 5.58 -1.81 1.57
CA ILE A 83 5.64 -0.47 2.15
C ILE A 83 7.09 0.03 2.23
N ALA A 84 8.01 -0.76 2.77
CA ALA A 84 9.42 -0.37 2.88
C ALA A 84 10.06 -0.08 1.51
N VAL A 85 9.71 -0.87 0.49
CA VAL A 85 10.21 -0.65 -0.86
C VAL A 85 9.63 0.62 -1.49
N ALA A 86 8.31 0.86 -1.33
CA ALA A 86 7.69 2.08 -1.82
C ALA A 86 8.21 3.33 -1.11
N ASP A 87 8.45 3.25 0.21
CA ASP A 87 9.03 4.32 1.01
C ASP A 87 10.38 4.78 0.42
N ALA A 88 11.26 3.82 0.12
CA ALA A 88 12.55 4.09 -0.52
C ALA A 88 12.40 4.65 -1.94
N LEU A 89 11.52 4.08 -2.77
CA LEU A 89 11.31 4.50 -4.16
C LEU A 89 10.66 5.90 -4.29
N LEU A 90 9.91 6.32 -3.27
CA LEU A 90 9.24 7.62 -3.21
C LEU A 90 9.99 8.64 -2.35
N ASP A 91 11.19 8.31 -1.86
CA ASP A 91 12.03 9.15 -1.00
C ASP A 91 11.28 9.67 0.26
N ARG A 92 10.51 8.77 0.90
CA ARG A 92 9.72 9.10 2.09
C ARG A 92 10.49 9.00 3.39
N ASN A 93 11.77 8.63 3.35
CA ASN A 93 12.68 8.68 4.49
C ASN A 93 12.12 7.94 5.73
N GLY A 94 11.50 6.79 5.52
CA GLY A 94 10.90 5.94 6.55
C GLY A 94 9.49 6.35 7.00
N ARG A 95 8.93 7.47 6.51
CA ARG A 95 7.62 7.96 6.98
C ARG A 95 6.46 7.04 6.62
N MET A 96 6.48 6.39 5.45
CA MET A 96 5.46 5.42 5.08
C MET A 96 5.55 4.17 5.95
N THR A 97 6.76 3.69 6.18
CA THR A 97 7.01 2.53 7.04
C THR A 97 6.56 2.79 8.47
N GLY A 98 6.94 3.94 9.03
CA GLY A 98 6.53 4.36 10.38
C GLY A 98 5.02 4.52 10.53
N ALA A 99 4.34 5.09 9.53
CA ALA A 99 2.89 5.24 9.54
C ALA A 99 2.15 3.90 9.56
N ILE A 100 2.57 2.94 8.72
CA ILE A 100 1.95 1.61 8.70
C ILE A 100 2.24 0.83 9.98
N GLN A 101 3.44 0.98 10.55
CA GLN A 101 3.76 0.37 11.85
C GLN A 101 2.89 0.96 12.97
N ALA A 102 2.63 2.27 12.96
CA ALA A 102 1.82 2.95 13.97
C ALA A 102 0.35 2.49 13.98
N ILE A 103 -0.26 2.23 12.82
CA ILE A 103 -1.64 1.70 12.75
C ILE A 103 -1.75 0.20 13.07
N GLY A 104 -0.62 -0.49 13.23
CA GLY A 104 -0.52 -1.87 13.67
C GLY A 104 -1.27 -2.91 12.83
N ARG A 105 -1.43 -4.10 13.41
CA ARG A 105 -2.23 -5.19 12.83
C ARG A 105 -3.73 -4.82 12.89
N GLY A 106 -4.45 -5.09 11.81
CA GLY A 106 -5.90 -4.88 11.75
C GLY A 106 -6.71 -5.90 12.54
N ALA A 107 -8.03 -5.71 12.55
CA ALA A 107 -8.98 -6.64 13.14
C ALA A 107 -8.86 -8.04 12.50
N ASP A 108 -9.15 -9.07 13.29
CA ASP A 108 -9.19 -10.44 12.81
C ASP A 108 -10.30 -10.61 11.76
N ALA A 109 -9.94 -11.12 10.59
CA ALA A 109 -10.89 -11.44 9.54
C ALA A 109 -10.31 -12.50 8.59
N PHE A 110 -11.22 -13.26 7.96
CA PHE A 110 -10.86 -14.16 6.86
C PHE A 110 -10.63 -13.37 5.56
N GLU A 111 -11.44 -12.34 5.33
CA GLU A 111 -11.37 -11.43 4.20
C GLU A 111 -11.76 -10.00 4.60
N GLY A 112 -11.26 -9.01 3.87
CA GLY A 112 -11.61 -7.61 4.03
C GLY A 112 -12.85 -7.24 3.20
N THR A 113 -13.66 -6.34 3.75
CA THR A 113 -14.77 -5.72 3.02
C THR A 113 -14.23 -4.71 2.00
N PRO A 114 -14.75 -4.68 0.75
CA PRO A 114 -14.41 -3.64 -0.22
C PRO A 114 -14.67 -2.23 0.34
N PHE A 115 -13.77 -1.30 0.04
CA PHE A 115 -13.85 0.09 0.49
C PHE A 115 -13.38 1.04 -0.61
N GLU A 116 -13.78 2.30 -0.51
CA GLU A 116 -13.34 3.37 -1.42
C GLU A 116 -12.32 4.26 -0.70
N LEU A 117 -11.13 4.40 -1.27
CA LEU A 117 -10.11 5.36 -0.83
C LEU A 117 -10.02 6.51 -1.82
N LYS A 118 -10.41 7.71 -1.37
CA LYS A 118 -10.36 8.91 -2.21
C LYS A 118 -8.96 9.51 -2.24
N ILE A 119 -8.50 9.79 -3.46
CA ILE A 119 -7.22 10.46 -3.71
C ILE A 119 -7.52 11.91 -4.08
N ASP A 120 -7.45 12.78 -3.08
CA ASP A 120 -7.51 14.21 -3.30
C ASP A 120 -6.15 14.68 -3.81
N GLY A 121 -6.13 15.36 -4.96
CA GLY A 121 -4.95 15.88 -5.63
C GLY A 121 -5.15 17.31 -6.09
#